data_AF-A0A7S1P5C7-F1
#
_entry.id   AF-A0A7S1P5C7-F1
#
_cell.length_a   1.000
_cell.length_b   1.000
_cell.length_c   1.000
_cell.angle_alpha   90.00
_cell.angle_beta   90.00
_cell.angle_gamma   90.00
#
_symmetry.space_group_name_H-M   'P 1'
#
loop_
_entity.id
_entity.type
_entity.pdbx_description
1 polymer ?
#
loop_
_entity_poly.entity_id
_entity_poly.type
_entity_poly.pdbx_seq_one_letter_code
_entity_poly.pdbx_strand_id
1 'polypeptide(L)'
;VDIAGGEEAFNEADERYEELREKAERGELSLADLTPEEQQQFRSALKRGDLHQFIDPYAPWWNQCVLDESGPVPPHVCCGANRKASDLVAHTLISILYGYAHVMRRCEGQWAESPTAWAAQLLAMALWLSSSEQPPASLVACLDRLIQTPTEAPVRVVDRQFNLNCMADVASLLATRDRAGRAIRECAELIESLTPKGTKSKRWLFGVSKKLDFVASFAHHHFNVVEKLVPKLDVWCQDRQQRLDSERQAAEAIPLTTHTLTATPPPSSLTPSTPLIKGLPAEPDRLSHIKSPATLTGEAEKGAAVSVRGMLRSKGQDTTTEGERGRRGVLIEEVGE
;
A
#
# COMPACT_ATOMS: atom_id res chain seq x y z
N VAL A 1 -31.21 46.99 -8.42
CA VAL A 1 -30.60 46.28 -7.28
C VAL A 1 -31.28 44.93 -7.25
N ASP A 2 -30.71 43.95 -7.95
CA ASP A 2 -31.24 42.58 -8.01
C ASP A 2 -30.92 41.88 -6.69
N ILE A 3 -31.83 42.00 -5.73
CA ILE A 3 -31.74 41.30 -4.44
C ILE A 3 -32.40 39.91 -4.55
N ALA A 4 -33.42 39.77 -5.39
CA ALA A 4 -34.19 38.53 -5.54
C ALA A 4 -33.40 37.37 -6.17
N GLY A 5 -32.57 37.64 -7.19
CA GLY A 5 -31.76 36.60 -7.84
C GLY A 5 -30.60 36.08 -6.98
N GLY A 6 -30.26 36.77 -5.89
CA GLY A 6 -29.23 36.33 -4.94
C GLY A 6 -29.77 35.36 -3.89
N GLU A 7 -31.03 35.51 -3.45
CA GLU A 7 -31.65 34.61 -2.46
C GLU A 7 -32.03 33.25 -3.08
N GLU A 8 -32.52 33.23 -4.32
CA GLU A 8 -32.85 31.97 -5.02
C GLU A 8 -31.60 31.12 -5.29
N ALA A 9 -30.50 31.72 -5.74
CA ALA A 9 -29.24 31.02 -5.98
C ALA A 9 -28.57 30.49 -4.69
N PHE A 10 -28.80 31.16 -3.56
CA PHE A 10 -28.29 30.72 -2.25
C PHE A 10 -29.09 29.51 -1.73
N ASN A 11 -30.42 29.53 -1.89
CA ASN A 11 -31.27 28.40 -1.53
C ASN A 11 -31.01 27.16 -2.37
N GLU A 12 -30.81 27.30 -3.69
CA GLU A 12 -30.48 26.17 -4.57
C GLU A 12 -29.13 25.51 -4.21
N ALA A 13 -28.15 26.28 -3.75
CA ALA A 13 -26.87 25.76 -3.30
C ALA A 13 -26.97 25.01 -1.97
N ASP A 14 -27.77 25.52 -1.03
CA ASP A 14 -28.01 24.88 0.27
C ASP A 14 -28.82 23.58 0.13
N GLU A 15 -29.87 23.58 -0.70
CA GLU A 15 -30.66 22.36 -0.99
C GLU A 15 -29.78 21.27 -1.62
N ARG A 16 -28.94 21.66 -2.58
CA ARG A 16 -28.02 20.75 -3.26
C ARG A 16 -26.93 20.20 -2.35
N TYR A 17 -26.43 21.00 -1.41
CA TYR A 17 -25.49 20.51 -0.40
C TYR A 17 -26.13 19.44 0.49
N GLU A 18 -27.37 19.66 0.94
CA GLU A 18 -28.05 18.68 1.79
C GLU A 18 -28.46 17.41 1.03
N GLU A 19 -28.81 17.49 -0.25
CA GLU A 19 -29.02 16.29 -1.08
C GLU A 19 -27.75 15.42 -1.17
N LEU A 20 -26.59 16.05 -1.40
CA LEU A 20 -25.31 15.34 -1.47
C LEU A 20 -24.91 14.77 -0.11
N ARG A 21 -25.15 15.52 0.97
CA ARG A 21 -24.87 15.08 2.34
C ARG A 21 -25.73 13.89 2.74
N GLU A 22 -27.03 13.93 2.46
CA GLU A 22 -27.91 12.79 2.72
C GLU A 22 -27.49 11.54 1.94
N LYS A 23 -27.08 11.68 0.68
CA LYS A 23 -26.53 10.58 -0.11
C LYS A 23 -25.21 10.05 0.48
N ALA A 24 -24.38 10.93 1.03
CA ALA A 24 -23.15 10.55 1.71
C ALA A 24 -23.43 9.76 3.00
N GLU A 25 -24.39 10.20 3.81
CA GLU A 25 -24.81 9.51 5.03
C GLU A 25 -25.40 8.11 4.74
N ARG A 26 -26.07 7.96 3.58
CA ARG A 26 -26.54 6.65 3.08
C ARG A 26 -25.44 5.78 2.48
N GLY A 27 -24.24 6.33 2.24
CA GLY A 27 -23.11 5.63 1.61
C GLY A 27 -23.27 5.39 0.11
N GLU A 28 -24.18 6.12 -0.54
CA GLU A 28 -24.51 6.00 -1.97
C GLU A 28 -23.90 7.12 -2.81
N LEU A 29 -23.18 8.06 -2.18
CA LEU A 29 -22.55 9.17 -2.87
C LEU A 29 -21.50 8.67 -3.89
N SER A 30 -21.68 9.04 -5.15
CA SER A 30 -20.78 8.73 -6.25
C SER A 30 -20.34 10.00 -6.98
N LEU A 31 -19.25 9.93 -7.74
CA LEU A 31 -18.81 11.03 -8.59
C LEU A 31 -19.86 11.43 -9.66
N ALA A 32 -20.79 10.53 -9.98
CA ALA A 32 -21.85 10.78 -10.94
C ALA A 32 -23.00 11.64 -10.36
N ASP A 33 -23.07 11.79 -9.04
CA ASP A 33 -24.06 12.66 -8.37
C ASP A 33 -23.68 14.15 -8.43
N LEU A 34 -22.42 14.46 -8.79
CA LEU A 34 -21.90 15.82 -8.93
C LEU A 34 -22.16 16.36 -10.34
N THR A 35 -22.48 17.65 -10.50
CA THR A 35 -22.53 18.25 -11.85
C THR A 35 -21.14 18.35 -12.48
N PRO A 36 -21.05 18.51 -13.81
CA PRO A 36 -19.78 18.71 -14.50
C PRO A 36 -18.90 19.81 -13.89
N GLU A 37 -19.50 20.91 -13.44
CA GLU A 37 -18.80 22.03 -12.81
C GLU A 37 -18.19 21.63 -11.46
N GLU A 38 -18.96 20.95 -10.60
CA GLU A 38 -18.48 20.44 -9.30
C GLU A 38 -17.41 19.37 -9.47
N GLN A 39 -17.57 18.46 -10.43
CA GLN A 39 -16.53 17.48 -10.76
C GLN A 39 -15.24 18.16 -11.21
N GLN A 40 -15.34 19.23 -11.99
CA GLN A 40 -14.19 20.00 -12.41
C GLN A 40 -13.55 20.76 -11.24
N GLN A 41 -14.34 21.33 -10.33
CA GLN A 41 -13.85 21.96 -9.11
C GLN A 41 -13.16 20.94 -8.19
N PHE A 42 -13.76 19.77 -7.98
CA PHE A 42 -13.19 18.67 -7.20
C PHE A 42 -11.87 18.18 -7.79
N ARG A 43 -11.81 17.94 -9.12
CA ARG A 43 -10.55 17.58 -9.82
C ARG A 43 -9.50 18.67 -9.74
N SER A 44 -9.90 19.93 -9.74
CA SER A 44 -8.99 21.07 -9.58
C SER A 44 -8.44 21.15 -8.16
N ALA A 45 -9.31 20.96 -7.15
CA ALA A 45 -8.92 20.88 -5.74
C ALA A 45 -8.00 19.68 -5.48
N LEU A 46 -8.24 18.52 -6.11
CA LEU A 46 -7.35 17.35 -6.08
C LEU A 46 -5.96 17.70 -6.63
N LYS A 47 -5.89 18.39 -7.76
CA LYS A 47 -4.62 18.80 -8.38
C LYS A 47 -3.86 19.83 -7.54
N ARG A 48 -4.58 20.75 -6.88
CA ARG A 48 -3.99 21.76 -5.99
C ARG A 48 -3.60 21.20 -4.62
N GLY A 49 -4.12 20.03 -4.25
CA GLY A 49 -3.90 19.42 -2.94
C GLY A 49 -4.82 19.97 -1.83
N ASP A 50 -5.80 20.81 -2.17
CA ASP A 50 -6.70 21.47 -1.22
C ASP A 50 -7.55 20.48 -0.42
N LEU A 51 -7.74 19.26 -0.93
CA LEU A 51 -8.52 18.21 -0.28
C LEU A 51 -7.78 17.53 0.88
N HIS A 52 -6.45 17.63 0.93
CA HIS A 52 -5.65 17.01 1.99
C HIS A 52 -6.03 17.52 3.38
N GLN A 53 -6.49 18.77 3.52
CA GLN A 53 -6.89 19.34 4.82
C GLN A 53 -8.15 18.70 5.42
N PHE A 54 -8.93 17.99 4.59
CA PHE A 54 -10.18 17.37 4.99
C PHE A 54 -10.07 15.84 5.18
N ILE A 55 -8.89 15.26 4.91
CA ILE A 55 -8.63 13.83 5.04
C ILE A 55 -7.62 13.66 6.16
N ASP A 56 -7.99 12.90 7.19
CA ASP A 56 -7.05 12.53 8.24
C ASP A 56 -6.01 11.58 7.64
N PRO A 57 -4.70 11.88 7.71
CA PRO A 57 -3.70 10.97 7.20
C PRO A 57 -3.77 9.65 7.97
N TYR A 58 -3.88 8.54 7.25
CA TYR A 58 -3.75 7.22 7.87
C TYR A 58 -2.41 7.12 8.60
N ALA A 59 -2.48 6.99 9.92
CA ALA A 59 -1.33 6.78 10.78
C ALA A 59 -1.24 5.29 11.11
N PRO A 60 -0.19 4.58 10.66
CA PRO A 60 -0.08 3.17 10.95
C PRO A 60 0.15 2.94 12.45
N TRP A 61 -0.36 1.81 12.95
CA TRP A 61 -0.34 1.50 14.39
C TRP A 61 1.07 1.45 14.97
N TRP A 62 2.11 1.13 14.18
CA TRP A 62 3.50 1.07 14.67
C TRP A 62 4.09 2.44 15.00
N ASN A 63 3.45 3.53 14.58
CA ASN A 63 3.81 4.88 15.01
C ASN A 63 3.24 5.21 16.40
N GLN A 64 2.23 4.47 16.84
CA GLN A 64 1.62 4.62 18.15
C GLN A 64 2.31 3.65 19.11
N CYS A 65 2.82 4.17 20.24
CA CYS A 65 3.63 3.40 21.19
C CYS A 65 2.78 2.54 22.15
N VAL A 66 1.60 2.10 21.72
CA VAL A 66 0.69 1.28 22.52
C VAL A 66 0.62 -0.10 21.88
N LEU A 67 1.33 -1.04 22.47
CA LEU A 67 1.15 -2.47 22.20
C LEU A 67 0.32 -3.00 23.36
N ASP A 68 -0.96 -3.26 23.12
CA ASP A 68 -1.90 -3.64 24.18
C ASP A 68 -1.47 -4.94 24.87
N GLU A 69 -0.89 -5.90 24.14
CA GLU A 69 -0.30 -7.13 24.71
C GLU A 69 0.83 -7.68 23.81
N SER A 70 1.97 -8.07 24.41
CA SER A 70 2.98 -8.88 23.73
C SER A 70 2.39 -10.26 23.48
N GLY A 71 2.25 -10.64 22.20
CA GLY A 71 1.66 -11.93 21.82
C GLY A 71 2.46 -13.14 22.36
N PRO A 72 1.96 -14.37 22.14
CA PRO A 72 2.65 -15.57 22.64
C PRO A 72 4.08 -15.64 22.10
N VAL A 73 5.01 -16.02 22.98
CA VAL A 73 6.42 -16.19 22.61
C VAL A 73 6.54 -17.36 21.61
N PRO A 74 7.07 -17.13 20.40
CA PRO A 74 7.21 -18.19 19.41
C PRO A 74 8.26 -19.22 19.87
N PRO A 75 8.04 -20.52 19.57
CA PRO A 75 9.01 -21.56 19.91
C PRO A 75 10.34 -21.34 19.19
N HIS A 76 11.44 -21.79 19.79
CA HIS A 76 12.78 -21.64 19.21
C HIS A 76 13.07 -22.72 18.15
N VAL A 77 12.52 -22.52 16.94
CA VAL A 77 12.68 -23.44 15.80
C VAL A 77 13.79 -23.01 14.84
N CYS A 78 14.32 -21.79 14.98
CA CYS A 78 15.30 -21.23 14.04
C CYS A 78 16.72 -21.77 14.22
N CYS A 79 17.06 -22.31 15.39
CA CYS A 79 18.36 -22.93 15.67
C CYS A 79 18.23 -24.05 16.72
N GLY A 80 19.30 -24.82 16.89
CA GLY A 80 19.40 -25.85 17.91
C GLY A 80 20.86 -26.14 18.24
N ALA A 81 21.14 -27.19 19.03
CA ALA A 81 22.49 -27.49 19.51
C ALA A 81 23.59 -27.48 18.42
N ASN A 82 23.28 -27.98 17.21
CA ASN A 82 24.22 -28.10 16.10
C ASN A 82 23.82 -27.28 14.85
N ARG A 83 22.81 -26.42 14.94
CA ARG A 83 22.32 -25.64 13.79
C ARG A 83 22.19 -24.18 14.16
N LYS A 84 22.76 -23.29 13.35
CA LYS A 84 22.60 -21.83 13.48
C LYS A 84 21.74 -21.30 12.35
N ALA A 85 20.89 -20.33 12.67
CA ALA A 85 20.13 -19.61 11.64
C ALA A 85 21.10 -18.78 10.78
N SER A 86 20.79 -18.67 9.49
CA SER A 86 21.52 -17.78 8.58
C SER A 86 21.15 -16.32 8.83
N ASP A 87 22.12 -15.41 8.72
CA ASP A 87 21.87 -13.96 8.80
C ASP A 87 20.93 -13.46 7.69
N LEU A 88 20.83 -14.20 6.58
CA LEU A 88 19.90 -13.91 5.47
C LEU A 88 18.42 -13.96 5.89
N VAL A 89 18.10 -14.59 7.02
CA VAL A 89 16.75 -14.60 7.57
C VAL A 89 16.30 -13.18 7.94
N ALA A 90 17.23 -12.31 8.33
CA ALA A 90 16.93 -10.89 8.57
C ALA A 90 16.50 -10.16 7.28
N HIS A 91 17.07 -10.52 6.13
CA HIS A 91 16.66 -9.95 4.84
C HIS A 91 15.28 -10.47 4.40
N THR A 92 14.99 -11.74 4.67
CA THR A 92 13.63 -12.27 4.48
C THR A 92 12.61 -11.57 5.38
N LEU A 93 12.98 -11.29 6.65
CA LEU A 93 12.14 -10.52 7.56
C LEU A 93 11.85 -9.11 7.01
N ILE A 94 12.87 -8.38 6.54
CA ILE A 94 12.70 -7.05 5.91
C ILE A 94 11.72 -7.12 4.73
N SER A 95 11.83 -8.15 3.88
CA SER A 95 10.91 -8.35 2.75
C SER A 95 9.46 -8.58 3.18
N ILE A 96 9.25 -9.38 4.24
CA ILE A 96 7.91 -9.63 4.80
C ILE A 96 7.33 -8.34 5.37
N LEU A 97 8.10 -7.61 6.16
CA LEU A 97 7.65 -6.35 6.77
C LEU A 97 7.40 -5.26 5.73
N TYR A 98 8.18 -5.23 4.64
CA TYR A 98 7.93 -4.33 3.52
C TYR A 98 6.60 -4.63 2.84
N GLY A 99 6.32 -5.90 2.55
CA GLY A 99 5.02 -6.32 2.00
C GLY A 99 3.86 -6.02 2.95
N TYR A 100 4.07 -6.21 4.25
CA TYR A 100 3.08 -5.87 5.28
C TYR A 100 2.79 -4.38 5.35
N ALA A 101 3.82 -3.52 5.42
CA ALA A 101 3.67 -2.07 5.44
C ALA A 101 2.89 -1.57 4.21
N HIS A 102 3.18 -2.15 3.04
CA HIS A 102 2.43 -1.89 1.82
C HIS A 102 0.95 -2.25 1.93
N VAL A 103 0.63 -3.46 2.40
CA VAL A 103 -0.77 -3.88 2.60
C VAL A 103 -1.47 -2.91 3.55
N MET A 104 -0.87 -2.65 4.71
CA MET A 104 -1.46 -1.82 5.76
C MET A 104 -1.68 -0.37 5.31
N ARG A 105 -0.78 0.23 4.53
CA ARG A 105 -1.00 1.58 3.98
C ARG A 105 -2.07 1.59 2.89
N ARG A 106 -2.16 0.55 2.06
CA ARG A 106 -3.12 0.48 0.95
C ARG A 106 -4.55 0.19 1.41
N CYS A 107 -4.70 -0.52 2.52
CA CYS A 107 -6.00 -0.78 3.13
C CYS A 107 -6.30 0.13 4.33
N GLU A 108 -5.43 1.08 4.65
CA GLU A 108 -5.55 1.95 5.84
C GLU A 108 -5.80 1.15 7.13
N GLY A 109 -5.13 0.00 7.24
CA GLY A 109 -5.26 -0.95 8.35
C GLY A 109 -6.49 -1.86 8.29
N GLN A 110 -7.42 -1.65 7.37
CA GLN A 110 -8.67 -2.41 7.21
C GLN A 110 -8.49 -3.67 6.34
N TRP A 111 -7.41 -4.42 6.54
CA TRP A 111 -7.13 -5.62 5.74
C TRP A 111 -8.19 -6.72 5.90
N ALA A 112 -8.90 -6.73 7.04
CA ALA A 112 -9.95 -7.70 7.35
C ALA A 112 -11.17 -7.61 6.42
N GLU A 113 -11.36 -6.51 5.67
CA GLU A 113 -12.47 -6.38 4.71
C GLU A 113 -12.28 -7.25 3.46
N SER A 114 -11.03 -7.52 3.08
CA SER A 114 -10.70 -8.35 1.91
C SER A 114 -9.40 -9.15 2.13
N PRO A 115 -9.38 -10.04 3.13
CA PRO A 115 -8.14 -10.61 3.64
C PRO A 115 -7.44 -11.48 2.58
N THR A 116 -8.20 -12.21 1.75
CA THR A 116 -7.65 -13.04 0.66
C THR A 116 -6.96 -12.22 -0.42
N ALA A 117 -7.53 -11.06 -0.80
CA ALA A 117 -6.93 -10.17 -1.79
C ALA A 117 -5.64 -9.56 -1.25
N TRP A 118 -5.65 -9.11 0.01
CA TRP A 118 -4.48 -8.54 0.66
C TRP A 118 -3.38 -9.56 0.91
N ALA A 119 -3.72 -10.80 1.24
CA ALA A 119 -2.77 -11.89 1.37
C ALA A 119 -2.07 -12.23 0.04
N ALA A 120 -2.79 -12.16 -1.09
CA ALA A 120 -2.18 -12.33 -2.41
C ALA A 120 -1.20 -11.18 -2.73
N GLN A 121 -1.54 -9.93 -2.37
CA GLN A 121 -0.65 -8.77 -2.51
C GLN A 121 0.58 -8.90 -1.61
N LEU A 122 0.41 -9.31 -0.34
CA LEU A 122 1.50 -9.58 0.59
C LEU A 122 2.50 -10.57 -0.01
N LEU A 123 2.01 -11.70 -0.54
CA LEU A 123 2.86 -12.72 -1.17
C LEU A 123 3.59 -12.22 -2.41
N ALA A 124 2.99 -11.31 -3.18
CA ALA A 124 3.63 -10.71 -4.35
C ALA A 124 4.78 -9.76 -3.98
N MET A 125 4.69 -9.09 -2.82
CA MET A 125 5.70 -8.13 -2.36
C MET A 125 6.78 -8.76 -1.46
N ALA A 126 6.40 -9.77 -0.66
CA ALA A 126 7.31 -10.53 0.18
C ALA A 126 8.10 -11.56 -0.65
N LEU A 127 8.96 -11.09 -1.57
CA LEU A 127 9.70 -11.88 -2.58
C LEU A 127 10.20 -13.22 -2.08
N TRP A 128 10.89 -13.20 -0.94
CA TRP A 128 11.57 -14.39 -0.43
C TRP A 128 10.72 -15.18 0.55
N LEU A 129 9.45 -14.84 0.75
CA LEU A 129 8.55 -15.63 1.59
C LEU A 129 8.09 -16.90 0.86
N SER A 130 7.63 -16.74 -0.39
CA SER A 130 7.13 -17.84 -1.24
C SER A 130 8.18 -18.40 -2.19
N SER A 131 9.28 -17.68 -2.41
CA SER A 131 10.36 -18.11 -3.30
C SER A 131 11.31 -19.13 -2.66
N SER A 132 11.85 -20.02 -3.50
CA SER A 132 13.01 -20.88 -3.18
C SER A 132 14.35 -20.14 -3.26
N GLU A 133 14.38 -18.97 -3.88
CA GLU A 133 15.57 -18.12 -3.97
C GLU A 133 15.89 -17.49 -2.61
N GLN A 134 17.18 -17.25 -2.39
CA GLN A 134 17.65 -16.55 -1.20
C GLN A 134 17.76 -15.04 -1.47
N PRO A 135 17.54 -14.19 -0.45
CA PRO A 135 17.80 -12.77 -0.58
C PRO A 135 19.29 -12.50 -0.84
N PRO A 136 19.63 -11.39 -1.53
CA PRO A 136 21.01 -10.95 -1.66
C PRO A 136 21.70 -10.82 -0.30
N ALA A 137 22.98 -11.19 -0.22
CA ALA A 137 23.76 -11.07 1.01
C ALA A 137 24.10 -9.61 1.37
N SER A 138 24.11 -8.72 0.38
CA SER A 138 24.21 -7.28 0.62
C SER A 138 22.85 -6.71 0.98
N LEU A 139 22.75 -6.02 2.13
CA LEU A 139 21.53 -5.32 2.54
C LEU A 139 21.11 -4.29 1.48
N VAL A 140 22.04 -3.52 0.92
CA VAL A 140 21.73 -2.51 -0.11
C VAL A 140 21.11 -3.16 -1.35
N ALA A 141 21.70 -4.26 -1.83
CA ALA A 141 21.16 -4.99 -2.99
C ALA A 141 19.77 -5.59 -2.70
N CYS A 142 19.55 -6.05 -1.46
CA CYS A 142 18.24 -6.53 -0.99
C CYS A 142 17.19 -5.40 -1.04
N LEU A 143 17.51 -4.23 -0.47
CA LEU A 143 16.60 -3.07 -0.44
C LEU A 143 16.33 -2.51 -1.84
N ASP A 144 17.36 -2.41 -2.69
CA ASP A 144 17.22 -1.94 -4.07
C ASP A 144 16.30 -2.86 -4.90
N ARG A 145 16.33 -4.18 -4.65
CA ARG A 145 15.39 -5.12 -5.30
C ARG A 145 13.97 -5.00 -4.72
N LEU A 146 13.84 -4.87 -3.40
CA LEU A 146 12.53 -4.76 -2.74
C LEU A 146 11.78 -3.50 -3.16
N ILE A 147 12.44 -2.33 -3.21
CA ILE A 147 11.75 -1.07 -3.54
C ILE A 147 11.18 -1.05 -4.95
N GLN A 148 11.75 -1.84 -5.86
CA GLN A 148 11.25 -1.97 -7.24
C GLN A 148 10.08 -2.96 -7.36
N THR A 149 9.96 -3.91 -6.43
CA THR A 149 8.98 -5.00 -6.50
C THR A 149 7.53 -4.51 -6.69
N PRO A 150 7.04 -3.50 -5.95
CA PRO A 150 5.64 -3.07 -6.08
C PRO A 150 5.30 -2.54 -7.48
N THR A 151 6.29 -2.12 -8.27
CA THR A 151 6.08 -1.62 -9.64
C THR A 151 5.70 -2.73 -10.62
N GLU A 152 6.04 -3.98 -10.30
CA GLU A 152 5.77 -5.16 -11.13
C GLU A 152 4.33 -5.66 -10.94
N ALA A 153 3.80 -6.43 -11.91
CA ALA A 153 2.51 -7.09 -11.76
C ALA A 153 2.60 -8.22 -10.72
N PRO A 154 1.57 -8.47 -9.89
CA PRO A 154 0.22 -7.90 -9.91
C PRO A 154 0.04 -6.62 -9.07
N VAL A 155 1.10 -6.04 -8.50
CA VAL A 155 1.01 -4.95 -7.51
C VAL A 155 0.85 -3.58 -8.18
N ARG A 156 1.70 -3.26 -9.17
CA ARG A 156 1.66 -2.04 -10.02
C ARG A 156 1.62 -0.69 -9.28
N VAL A 157 2.25 -0.60 -8.11
CA VAL A 157 2.45 0.66 -7.38
C VAL A 157 3.72 1.34 -7.89
N VAL A 158 3.55 2.36 -8.73
CA VAL A 158 4.63 3.12 -9.37
C VAL A 158 5.05 4.37 -8.58
N ASP A 159 4.29 4.76 -7.56
CA ASP A 159 4.60 5.92 -6.73
C ASP A 159 5.87 5.64 -5.88
N ARG A 160 6.96 6.33 -6.25
CA ARG A 160 8.27 6.21 -5.60
C ARG A 160 8.26 6.72 -4.16
N GLN A 161 7.50 7.78 -3.86
CA GLN A 161 7.41 8.31 -2.50
C GLN A 161 6.63 7.35 -1.61
N PHE A 162 5.52 6.81 -2.10
CA PHE A 162 4.75 5.80 -1.38
C PHE A 162 5.59 4.54 -1.08
N ASN A 163 6.31 4.03 -2.07
CA ASN A 163 7.21 2.88 -1.91
C ASN A 163 8.30 3.17 -0.87
N LEU A 164 8.87 4.38 -0.85
CA LEU A 164 9.88 4.77 0.12
C LEU A 164 9.31 4.93 1.53
N ASN A 165 8.10 5.48 1.68
CA ASN A 165 7.40 5.55 2.96
C ASN A 165 7.17 4.16 3.56
N CYS A 166 6.75 3.19 2.73
CA CYS A 166 6.62 1.79 3.16
C CYS A 166 7.95 1.19 3.60
N MET A 167 9.08 1.58 2.99
CA MET A 167 10.40 1.11 3.43
C MET A 167 10.82 1.75 4.76
N ALA A 168 10.53 3.03 4.97
CA ALA A 168 10.76 3.71 6.25
C ALA A 168 9.92 3.09 7.40
N ASP A 169 8.71 2.62 7.09
CA ASP A 169 7.91 1.86 8.06
C ASP A 169 8.58 0.56 8.50
N VAL A 170 9.36 -0.09 7.62
CA VAL A 170 10.10 -1.30 8.01
C VAL A 170 11.09 -0.98 9.12
N ALA A 171 11.78 0.16 9.07
CA ALA A 171 12.64 0.59 10.17
C ALA A 171 11.85 0.81 11.47
N SER A 172 10.67 1.44 11.37
CA SER A 172 9.78 1.67 12.51
C SER A 172 9.21 0.39 13.12
N LEU A 173 8.92 -0.61 12.29
CA LEU A 173 8.48 -1.95 12.68
C LEU A 173 9.62 -2.74 13.32
N LEU A 174 10.85 -2.56 12.83
CA LEU A 174 12.07 -3.16 13.38
C LEU A 174 12.67 -2.41 14.56
N ALA A 175 12.08 -1.29 14.98
CA ALA A 175 12.54 -0.54 16.15
C ALA A 175 12.39 -1.35 17.45
N THR A 176 11.43 -2.28 17.50
CA THR A 176 11.26 -3.19 18.65
C THR A 176 10.88 -4.59 18.19
N ARG A 177 11.29 -5.58 18.97
CA ARG A 177 10.94 -6.99 18.74
C ARG A 177 9.42 -7.19 18.70
N ASP A 178 8.69 -6.50 19.56
CA ASP A 178 7.26 -6.72 19.73
C ASP A 178 6.45 -6.14 18.56
N ARG A 179 6.87 -5.01 17.97
CA ARG A 179 6.30 -4.49 16.72
C ARG A 179 6.53 -5.45 15.56
N ALA A 180 7.77 -5.92 15.37
CA ALA A 180 8.08 -6.92 14.35
C ALA A 180 7.27 -8.20 14.56
N GLY A 181 7.19 -8.69 15.80
CA GLY A 181 6.42 -9.88 16.18
C GLY A 181 4.93 -9.73 15.89
N ARG A 182 4.31 -8.59 16.22
CA ARG A 182 2.91 -8.30 15.88
C ARG A 182 2.68 -8.31 14.37
N ALA A 183 3.51 -7.60 13.59
CA ALA A 183 3.40 -7.57 12.14
C ALA A 183 3.52 -8.97 11.51
N ILE A 184 4.43 -9.82 12.00
CA ILE A 184 4.56 -11.20 11.51
C ILE A 184 3.32 -12.04 11.84
N ARG A 185 2.69 -11.85 13.00
CA ARG A 185 1.43 -12.53 13.36
C ARG A 185 0.28 -12.12 12.44
N GLU A 186 0.11 -10.82 12.21
CA GLU A 186 -0.92 -10.33 11.28
C GLU A 186 -0.66 -10.82 9.84
N CYS A 187 0.61 -10.92 9.43
CA CYS A 187 0.97 -11.61 8.18
C CYS A 187 0.54 -13.09 8.17
N ALA A 188 0.72 -13.81 9.28
CA ALA A 188 0.29 -15.21 9.38
C ALA A 188 -1.24 -15.32 9.25
N GLU A 189 -1.99 -14.44 9.91
CA GLU A 189 -3.47 -14.36 9.80
C GLU A 189 -3.92 -14.09 8.37
N LEU A 190 -3.26 -13.17 7.65
CA LEU A 190 -3.47 -12.94 6.22
C LEU A 190 -3.21 -14.20 5.40
N ILE A 191 -2.08 -14.89 5.60
CA ILE A 191 -1.77 -16.11 4.85
C ILE A 191 -2.77 -17.24 5.15
N GLU A 192 -3.22 -17.37 6.39
CA GLU A 192 -4.24 -18.35 6.79
C GLU A 192 -5.57 -18.10 6.08
N SER A 193 -5.91 -16.83 5.82
CA SER A 193 -7.13 -16.47 5.09
C SER A 193 -7.19 -17.05 3.67
N LEU A 194 -6.05 -17.41 3.07
CA LEU A 194 -5.99 -18.08 1.76
C LEU A 194 -6.45 -19.55 1.79
N THR A 195 -6.64 -20.12 2.99
CA THR A 195 -7.16 -21.47 3.18
C THR A 195 -8.62 -21.40 3.65
N PRO A 196 -9.60 -21.78 2.81
CA PRO A 196 -11.00 -21.82 3.22
C PRO A 196 -11.23 -22.74 4.42
N LYS A 197 -12.11 -22.32 5.34
CA LYS A 197 -12.47 -23.11 6.52
C LYS A 197 -12.96 -24.51 6.10
N GLY A 198 -12.48 -25.54 6.80
CA GLY A 198 -12.83 -26.94 6.51
C GLY A 198 -12.06 -27.58 5.35
N THR A 199 -11.13 -26.87 4.71
CA THR A 199 -10.28 -27.41 3.65
C THR A 199 -8.85 -27.64 4.12
N LYS A 200 -8.14 -28.58 3.47
CA LYS A 200 -6.70 -28.77 3.71
C LYS A 200 -5.92 -27.67 3.00
N SER A 201 -4.97 -27.07 3.70
CA SER A 201 -4.08 -26.07 3.10
C SER A 201 -3.27 -26.68 1.96
N LYS A 202 -3.04 -25.88 0.91
CA LYS A 202 -2.17 -26.29 -0.21
C LYS A 202 -0.74 -26.48 0.31
N ARG A 203 -0.02 -27.47 -0.23
CA ARG A 203 1.35 -27.78 0.21
C ARG A 203 2.30 -26.58 0.20
N TRP A 204 2.18 -25.71 -0.81
CA TRP A 204 3.01 -24.51 -0.89
C TRP A 204 2.66 -23.47 0.18
N LEU A 205 1.37 -23.29 0.52
CA LEU A 205 0.91 -22.41 1.60
C LEU A 205 1.38 -22.91 2.97
N PHE A 206 1.38 -24.22 3.17
CA PHE A 206 1.98 -24.83 4.36
C PHE A 206 3.47 -24.49 4.48
N GLY A 207 4.21 -24.55 3.37
CA GLY A 207 5.63 -24.15 3.32
C GLY A 207 5.83 -22.67 3.66
N VAL A 208 5.00 -21.79 3.12
CA VAL A 208 4.98 -20.34 3.46
C VAL A 208 4.74 -20.13 4.95
N SER A 209 3.73 -20.80 5.50
CA SER A 209 3.37 -20.69 6.93
C SER A 209 4.53 -21.15 7.83
N LYS A 210 5.18 -22.27 7.48
CA LYS A 210 6.37 -22.74 8.19
C LYS A 210 7.57 -21.79 8.10
N LYS A 211 7.70 -21.08 6.97
CA LYS A 211 8.73 -20.05 6.80
C LYS A 211 8.43 -18.83 7.68
N LEU A 212 7.17 -18.42 7.79
CA LEU A 212 6.73 -17.39 8.76
C LEU A 212 7.02 -17.82 10.19
N ASP A 213 6.69 -19.05 10.59
CA ASP A 213 7.01 -19.58 11.93
C ASP A 213 8.52 -19.47 12.21
N PHE A 214 9.34 -19.83 11.23
CA PHE A 214 10.80 -19.75 11.33
C PHE A 214 11.29 -18.30 11.47
N VAL A 215 10.76 -17.38 10.67
CA VAL A 215 11.10 -15.96 10.72
C VAL A 215 10.62 -15.32 12.03
N ALA A 216 9.42 -15.67 12.53
CA ALA A 216 8.91 -15.23 13.83
C ALA A 216 9.83 -15.68 14.96
N SER A 217 10.26 -16.95 14.94
CA SER A 217 11.23 -17.49 15.88
C SER A 217 12.57 -16.76 15.81
N PHE A 218 13.08 -16.50 14.61
CA PHE A 218 14.31 -15.73 14.43
C PHE A 218 14.19 -14.29 14.94
N ALA A 219 13.13 -13.58 14.56
CA ALA A 219 12.87 -12.21 14.99
C ALA A 219 12.74 -12.11 16.52
N HIS A 220 12.21 -13.14 17.18
CA HIS A 220 12.08 -13.13 18.63
C HIS A 220 13.41 -13.43 19.36
N HIS A 221 14.11 -14.49 18.94
CA HIS A 221 15.26 -15.04 19.68
C HIS A 221 16.62 -14.50 19.23
N HIS A 222 16.70 -13.90 18.04
CA HIS A 222 17.93 -13.33 17.45
C HIS A 222 17.72 -11.88 16.99
N PHE A 223 16.88 -11.12 17.72
CA PHE A 223 16.54 -9.76 17.35
C PHE A 223 17.77 -8.83 17.29
N ASN A 224 18.81 -9.11 18.07
CA ASN A 224 20.08 -8.39 18.05
C ASN A 224 20.79 -8.39 16.68
N VAL A 225 20.53 -9.40 15.82
CA VAL A 225 21.03 -9.41 14.44
C VAL A 225 20.27 -8.38 13.60
N VAL A 226 18.95 -8.32 13.78
CA VAL A 226 18.04 -7.43 13.05
C VAL A 226 18.24 -5.98 13.48
N GLU A 227 18.37 -5.72 14.78
CA GLU A 227 18.60 -4.41 15.38
C GLU A 227 19.84 -3.71 14.78
N LYS A 228 20.91 -4.47 14.52
CA LYS A 228 22.14 -3.95 13.88
C LYS A 228 21.95 -3.51 12.43
N LEU A 229 20.87 -3.93 11.77
CA LEU A 229 20.55 -3.54 10.39
C LEU A 229 19.72 -2.26 10.33
N VAL A 230 19.00 -1.91 11.41
CA VAL A 230 18.07 -0.75 11.44
C VAL A 230 18.78 0.57 11.08
N PRO A 231 19.94 0.93 11.67
CA PRO A 231 20.61 2.17 11.29
C PRO A 231 21.06 2.21 9.82
N LYS A 232 21.40 1.05 9.25
CA LYS A 232 21.79 0.94 7.84
C LYS A 232 20.59 1.11 6.90
N LEU A 233 19.44 0.58 7.31
CA LEU A 233 18.16 0.78 6.62
C LEU A 233 17.75 2.25 6.65
N ASP A 234 17.86 2.91 7.81
CA ASP A 234 17.55 4.34 7.94
C ASP A 234 18.42 5.21 7.04
N VAL A 235 19.73 4.98 7.03
CA VAL A 235 20.66 5.69 6.14
C VAL A 235 20.30 5.47 4.68
N TRP A 236 19.94 4.23 4.29
CA TRP A 236 19.50 3.94 2.93
C TRP A 236 18.20 4.70 2.58
N CYS A 237 17.21 4.71 3.48
CA CYS A 237 15.96 5.44 3.27
C CYS A 237 16.20 6.95 3.13
N GLN A 238 17.06 7.53 3.97
CA GLN A 238 17.41 8.95 3.93
C GLN A 238 18.12 9.33 2.62
N ASP A 239 19.09 8.53 2.16
CA ASP A 239 19.75 8.75 0.86
C ASP A 239 18.73 8.72 -0.30
N ARG A 240 17.80 7.77 -0.31
CA ARG A 240 16.75 7.71 -1.34
C ARG A 240 15.77 8.88 -1.26
N GLN A 241 15.42 9.33 -0.06
CA GLN A 241 14.54 10.48 0.14
C GLN A 241 15.19 11.75 -0.40
N GLN A 242 16.47 12.00 -0.06
CA GLN A 242 17.21 13.16 -0.54
C GLN A 242 17.30 13.20 -2.07
N ARG A 243 17.50 12.04 -2.72
CA ARG A 243 17.49 11.95 -4.19
C ARG A 243 16.12 12.29 -4.78
N LEU A 244 15.03 11.75 -4.21
CA LEU A 244 13.68 12.07 -4.65
C LEU A 244 13.35 13.56 -4.48
N ASP A 245 13.73 14.16 -3.35
CA ASP A 245 13.53 15.58 -3.10
C ASP A 245 14.33 16.45 -4.07
N SER A 246 15.58 16.06 -4.37
CA SER A 246 16.42 16.75 -5.35
C SER A 246 15.84 16.67 -6.76
N GLU A 247 15.35 15.50 -7.17
CA GLU A 247 14.66 15.32 -8.47
C GLU A 247 13.38 16.16 -8.55
N ARG A 248 12.59 16.23 -7.47
CA ARG A 248 11.38 17.07 -7.39
C ARG A 248 11.71 18.55 -7.52
N GLN A 249 12.70 19.03 -6.77
CA GLN A 249 13.16 20.42 -6.85
C GLN A 249 13.70 20.77 -8.23
N ALA A 250 14.45 19.85 -8.86
CA ALA A 250 14.96 20.04 -10.22
C ALA A 250 13.81 20.12 -11.26
N ALA A 251 12.75 19.33 -11.11
CA ALA A 251 11.59 19.38 -11.99
C ALA A 251 10.79 20.69 -11.85
N GLU A 252 10.70 21.24 -10.63
CA GLU A 252 10.02 22.51 -10.36
C GLU A 252 10.82 23.74 -10.84
N ALA A 253 12.16 23.63 -10.86
CA ALA A 253 13.05 24.69 -11.32
C ALA A 253 13.10 24.86 -12.86
N ILE A 254 12.46 23.98 -13.65
CA ILE A 254 12.37 24.12 -15.11
C ILE A 254 11.29 25.16 -15.43
N PRO A 255 11.64 26.35 -15.94
CA PRO A 255 10.62 27.33 -16.33
C PRO A 255 9.78 26.78 -17.48
N LEU A 256 8.46 26.99 -17.39
CA LEU A 256 7.51 26.79 -18.49
C LEU A 256 7.87 27.72 -19.65
N THR A 257 8.86 27.38 -20.46
CA THR A 257 9.05 28.02 -21.76
C THR A 257 7.90 27.60 -22.65
N THR A 258 6.95 28.51 -22.80
CA THR A 258 5.90 28.53 -23.82
C THR A 258 6.43 27.95 -25.13
N HIS A 259 5.79 26.89 -25.62
CA HIS A 259 5.96 26.45 -26.99
C HIS A 259 5.48 27.57 -27.92
N THR A 260 6.39 28.43 -28.36
CA THR A 260 6.14 29.28 -29.51
C THR A 260 6.08 28.36 -30.72
N LEU A 261 4.86 28.08 -31.19
CA LEU A 261 4.61 27.49 -32.49
C LEU A 261 5.13 28.46 -33.55
N THR A 262 6.39 28.32 -33.94
CA THR A 262 6.92 28.99 -35.11
C THR A 262 6.34 28.30 -36.33
N ALA A 263 5.24 28.85 -36.84
CA ALA A 263 4.68 28.48 -38.14
C ALA A 263 5.77 28.56 -39.20
N THR A 264 6.13 27.42 -39.77
CA THR A 264 7.01 27.34 -40.93
C THR A 264 6.18 27.70 -42.17
N PRO A 265 6.56 28.67 -43.01
CA PRO A 265 5.82 28.95 -44.22
C PRO A 265 6.05 27.83 -45.27
N PRO A 266 5.10 27.59 -46.17
CA PRO A 266 5.19 26.51 -47.14
C PRO A 266 6.23 26.83 -48.23
N PRO A 267 7.02 25.86 -48.71
CA PRO A 267 7.90 26.08 -49.85
C PRO A 267 7.10 26.06 -51.15
N SER A 268 7.06 27.21 -51.82
CA SER A 268 6.66 27.32 -53.22
C SER A 268 7.67 26.63 -54.13
N SER A 269 7.11 25.86 -55.06
CA SER A 269 7.71 25.20 -56.21
C SER A 269 8.88 25.94 -56.87
N LEU A 270 9.89 25.18 -57.31
CA LEU A 270 10.33 25.09 -58.71
C LEU A 270 11.41 23.99 -58.86
N THR A 271 11.08 22.95 -59.63
CA THR A 271 11.99 22.01 -60.32
C THR A 271 12.66 22.72 -61.54
N PRO A 272 13.59 22.12 -62.33
CA PRO A 272 14.00 20.71 -62.39
C PRO A 272 15.52 20.44 -62.55
N SER A 273 15.94 19.18 -62.33
CA SER A 273 16.80 18.38 -63.23
C SER A 273 17.10 17.00 -62.63
N THR A 274 16.68 15.95 -63.34
CA THR A 274 17.06 14.52 -63.17
C THR A 274 18.36 14.23 -63.96
N PRO A 275 19.14 13.13 -63.73
CA PRO A 275 18.72 11.72 -63.95
C PRO A 275 19.17 10.75 -62.82
N LEU A 276 18.32 9.84 -62.34
CA LEU A 276 18.11 8.44 -62.78
C LEU A 276 19.36 7.53 -62.71
N ILE A 277 19.55 6.78 -61.61
CA ILE A 277 20.21 5.46 -61.61
C ILE A 277 19.43 4.47 -60.71
N LYS A 278 19.24 3.26 -61.27
CA LYS A 278 18.50 2.08 -60.80
C LYS A 278 19.20 1.31 -59.66
N GLY A 279 18.41 0.62 -58.82
CA GLY A 279 18.90 -0.52 -58.03
C GLY A 279 17.97 -0.98 -56.88
N LEU A 280 17.03 -1.88 -57.16
CA LEU A 280 16.36 -2.80 -56.20
C LEU A 280 17.40 -3.84 -55.65
N PRO A 281 17.10 -4.76 -54.69
CA PRO A 281 15.79 -5.21 -54.22
C PRO A 281 15.57 -5.36 -52.70
N ALA A 282 14.31 -5.65 -52.40
CA ALA A 282 13.70 -5.97 -51.10
C ALA A 282 13.80 -7.47 -50.72
N GLU A 283 13.24 -7.76 -49.53
CA GLU A 283 12.78 -9.05 -48.94
C GLU A 283 13.79 -9.89 -48.12
N PRO A 284 13.36 -10.80 -47.21
CA PRO A 284 12.01 -11.02 -46.66
C PRO A 284 11.90 -11.25 -45.13
N ASP A 285 10.64 -11.23 -44.73
CA ASP A 285 9.98 -11.77 -43.54
C ASP A 285 10.28 -13.27 -43.23
N ARG A 286 10.36 -13.66 -41.95
CA ARG A 286 10.14 -15.06 -41.51
C ARG A 286 9.63 -15.16 -40.06
N LEU A 287 8.36 -15.58 -39.97
CA LEU A 287 7.62 -16.06 -38.79
C LEU A 287 7.85 -17.57 -38.49
N SER A 288 7.37 -17.97 -37.30
CA SER A 288 7.18 -19.31 -36.69
C SER A 288 8.34 -19.79 -35.79
N HIS A 289 8.13 -20.10 -34.50
CA HIS A 289 7.14 -21.04 -33.97
C HIS A 289 6.50 -20.67 -32.62
N ILE A 290 5.23 -21.08 -32.50
CA ILE A 290 4.26 -20.95 -31.41
C ILE A 290 4.43 -22.08 -30.37
N LYS A 291 4.14 -21.78 -29.08
CA LYS A 291 3.28 -22.60 -28.20
C LYS A 291 2.80 -21.79 -26.97
N SER A 292 1.54 -21.35 -27.02
CA SER A 292 0.78 -20.85 -25.87
C SER A 292 0.18 -22.01 -25.06
N PRO A 293 -0.29 -21.73 -23.83
CA PRO A 293 -1.53 -22.34 -23.38
C PRO A 293 -2.56 -21.31 -22.87
N ALA A 294 -3.78 -21.53 -23.37
CA ALA A 294 -5.09 -21.39 -22.73
C ALA A 294 -5.50 -20.06 -22.08
N THR A 295 -6.19 -19.27 -22.89
CA THR A 295 -7.18 -18.26 -22.53
C THR A 295 -8.36 -18.89 -21.75
N LEU A 296 -8.64 -18.39 -20.55
CA LEU A 296 -9.97 -18.43 -19.95
C LEU A 296 -10.49 -17.00 -19.88
N THR A 297 -11.20 -16.59 -20.91
CA THR A 297 -12.07 -15.41 -20.91
C THR A 297 -13.44 -15.85 -20.39
N GLY A 298 -13.90 -15.19 -19.34
CA GLY A 298 -15.24 -15.36 -18.79
C GLY A 298 -15.49 -14.33 -17.70
N GLU A 299 -16.03 -13.18 -18.12
CA GLU A 299 -16.96 -12.31 -17.37
C GLU A 299 -16.54 -11.81 -15.97
N ALA A 300 -16.19 -10.52 -15.90
CA ALA A 300 -16.88 -9.51 -15.07
C ALA A 300 -16.04 -8.23 -14.99
N GLU A 301 -16.13 -7.40 -16.03
CA GLU A 301 -15.92 -5.96 -15.85
C GLU A 301 -17.14 -5.41 -15.09
N LYS A 302 -17.00 -5.29 -13.77
CA LYS A 302 -17.78 -4.33 -12.98
C LYS A 302 -16.80 -3.54 -12.15
N GLY A 303 -16.75 -2.23 -12.45
CA GLY A 303 -15.88 -1.27 -11.79
C GLY A 303 -16.01 -1.37 -10.28
N ALA A 304 -14.87 -1.50 -9.62
CA ALA A 304 -14.78 -1.28 -8.19
C ALA A 304 -15.08 0.20 -7.93
N ALA A 305 -16.33 0.49 -7.55
CA ALA A 305 -16.66 1.70 -6.85
C ALA A 305 -15.88 1.68 -5.54
N VAL A 306 -14.90 2.58 -5.43
CA VAL A 306 -14.23 2.88 -4.16
C VAL A 306 -15.29 3.53 -3.27
N SER A 307 -15.83 2.76 -2.34
CA SER A 307 -16.71 3.27 -1.29
C SER A 307 -15.85 4.08 -0.34
N VAL A 308 -16.00 5.41 -0.37
CA VAL A 308 -15.42 6.31 0.64
C VAL A 308 -16.23 6.08 1.91
N ARG A 309 -15.78 5.10 2.72
CA ARG A 309 -16.40 4.78 4.00
C ARG A 309 -15.46 5.21 5.11
N GLY A 310 -15.81 6.30 5.78
CA GLY A 310 -15.18 6.67 7.04
C GLY A 310 -14.94 8.15 7.21
N MET A 311 -16.00 8.93 7.44
CA MET A 311 -15.88 10.14 8.24
C MET A 311 -17.25 10.67 8.61
N LEU A 312 -17.68 10.31 9.82
CA LEU A 312 -18.64 11.04 10.65
C LEU A 312 -18.65 10.33 12.01
N ARG A 313 -17.68 10.64 12.87
CA ARG A 313 -17.85 10.47 14.32
C ARG A 313 -17.80 11.83 14.97
N SER A 314 -18.96 12.27 15.45
CA SER A 314 -19.18 13.46 16.23
C SER A 314 -18.34 13.46 17.51
N LYS A 315 -17.63 14.55 17.74
CA LYS A 315 -17.11 14.93 19.05
C LYS A 315 -18.28 15.11 20.02
N GLY A 316 -18.33 14.31 21.08
CA GLY A 316 -19.14 14.58 22.27
C GLY A 316 -18.19 14.84 23.44
N GLN A 317 -18.23 16.06 23.97
CA GLN A 317 -17.48 16.50 25.15
C GLN A 317 -18.07 15.94 26.45
N ASP A 318 -17.17 15.90 27.44
CA ASP A 318 -17.29 15.49 28.83
C ASP A 318 -18.55 15.91 29.57
N THR A 319 -19.03 15.04 30.48
CA THR A 319 -19.35 15.47 31.85
C THR A 319 -18.94 14.41 32.87
N THR A 320 -18.08 14.83 33.77
CA THR A 320 -17.80 14.22 35.07
C THR A 320 -19.03 14.28 35.97
N THR A 321 -19.27 13.23 36.74
CA THR A 321 -19.83 13.33 38.11
C THR A 321 -19.52 12.04 38.87
N GLU A 322 -18.81 12.22 39.99
CA GLU A 322 -18.66 11.25 41.09
C GLU A 322 -20.01 10.96 41.76
N GLY A 323 -20.17 9.78 42.36
CA GLY A 323 -21.34 9.50 43.20
C GLY A 323 -21.53 8.05 43.65
N GLU A 324 -20.65 7.60 44.54
CA GLU A 324 -20.83 6.62 45.63
C GLU A 324 -22.06 5.67 45.75
N ARG A 325 -21.71 4.47 46.27
CA ARG A 325 -22.42 3.62 47.26
C ARG A 325 -23.65 2.79 46.84
N GLY A 326 -23.53 1.46 47.02
CA GLY A 326 -24.70 0.57 47.16
C GLY A 326 -24.41 -0.92 47.22
N ARG A 327 -24.12 -1.44 48.42
CA ARG A 327 -23.91 -2.86 48.80
C ARG A 327 -25.05 -3.84 48.43
N ARG A 328 -24.65 -5.14 48.49
CA ARG A 328 -25.38 -6.42 48.71
C ARG A 328 -25.66 -7.18 47.41
N GLY A 329 -25.21 -8.42 47.20
CA GLY A 329 -24.58 -9.41 48.06
C GLY A 329 -25.24 -10.77 47.77
N VAL A 330 -24.47 -11.78 47.37
CA VAL A 330 -24.84 -13.21 47.44
C VAL A 330 -23.55 -14.02 47.61
N LEU A 331 -23.31 -14.46 48.85
CA LEU A 331 -22.58 -15.70 49.17
C LEU A 331 -23.27 -16.86 48.43
N ILE A 332 -22.56 -17.91 47.99
CA ILE A 332 -22.70 -19.31 48.45
C ILE A 332 -21.48 -20.14 48.00
N GLU A 333 -20.77 -20.66 49.00
CA GLU A 333 -20.04 -21.93 49.20
C GLU A 333 -18.85 -22.40 48.35
N GLU A 334 -17.74 -22.54 49.08
CA GLU A 334 -16.70 -23.54 48.97
C GLU A 334 -17.26 -24.98 49.07
N VAL A 335 -16.73 -25.90 48.26
CA VAL A 335 -16.46 -27.28 48.67
C VAL A 335 -15.12 -27.68 48.06
N GLY A 336 -14.17 -28.03 48.92
CA GLY A 336 -12.86 -28.56 48.54
C GLY A 336 -12.85 -30.09 48.38
N GLU A 337 -11.85 -30.58 47.66
CA GLU A 337 -10.79 -31.48 48.13
C GLU A 337 -9.61 -31.41 47.14
#